data_AF-A0A815E3G4-F1
#
_entry.id   AF-A0A815E3G4-F1
#
_cell.length_a   1.000
_cell.length_b   1.000
_cell.length_c   1.000
_cell.angle_alpha   90.00
_cell.angle_beta   90.00
_cell.angle_gamma   90.00
#
_symmetry.space_group_name_H-M   'P 1'
#
loop_
_entity.id
_entity.type
_entity.pdbx_description
1 polymer ?
#
loop_
_entity_poly.entity_id
_entity_poly.type
_entity_poly.pdbx_seq_one_letter_code
_entity_poly.pdbx_strand_id
1 'polypeptide(L)' 'MTELVNYLIAIEENNHNDVIKILTSIIDKTPSNNKAQMILLLKGRIKAYFQTVLNDCIQLGSIGYITENDEHISIIER' A
#
# COMPACT_ATOMS: atom_id res chain seq x y z
N MET A 1 3.93 -14.48 -2.88
CA MET A 1 2.51 -14.10 -3.05
C MET A 1 1.65 -14.55 -1.87
N THR A 2 1.91 -15.71 -1.26
CA THR A 2 1.16 -16.28 -0.13
C THR A 2 1.29 -15.50 1.18
N GLU A 3 2.46 -14.94 1.50
CA GLU A 3 2.67 -14.18 2.74
C GLU A 3 1.85 -12.89 2.78
N LEU A 4 1.75 -12.20 1.64
CA LEU A 4 1.00 -10.94 1.56
C LEU A 4 -0.48 -11.15 1.87
N VAL A 5 -1.07 -12.23 1.35
CA VAL A 5 -2.48 -12.57 1.62
C VAL A 5 -2.67 -12.87 3.11
N ASN A 6 -1.73 -13.59 3.73
CA ASN A 6 -1.78 -13.86 5.16
C ASN A 6 -1.64 -12.58 6.00
N TYR A 7 -0.83 -11.61 5.57
CA TYR A 7 -0.74 -10.30 6.22
C TYR A 7 -2.03 -9.49 6.10
N LEU A 8 -2.69 -9.52 4.93
CA LEU A 8 -3.97 -8.82 4.72
C LEU A 8 -5.09 -9.41 5.60
N ILE A 9 -5.08 -10.73 5.83
CA ILE A 9 -6.02 -11.40 6.75
C ILE A 9 -5.74 -10.98 8.20
N ALA A 10 -4.49 -10.99 8.63
CA ALA A 10 -4.11 -10.55 9.98
C ALA A 10 -4.45 -9.07 10.24
N ILE A 11 -4.49 -8.26 9.20
CA ILE A 11 -4.90 -6.85 9.24
C ILE A 11 -6.39 -6.68 9.57
N GLU A 12 -7.29 -7.52 9.03
CA GLU A 12 -8.73 -7.41 9.32
C GLU A 12 -9.07 -7.62 10.80
N GLU A 13 -8.20 -8.31 11.54
CA GLU A 13 -8.39 -8.60 12.97
C GLU A 13 -7.85 -7.48 13.90
N ASN A 14 -7.18 -6.45 13.36
CA ASN A 14 -6.51 -5.39 14.13
C ASN A 14 -7.22 -4.03 14.07
N ASN A 15 -6.87 -3.13 14.99
CA ASN A 15 -7.42 -1.78 15.05
C ASN A 15 -6.97 -0.94 13.84
N HIS A 16 -7.85 -0.07 13.31
CA HIS A 16 -7.62 0.65 12.05
C HIS A 16 -6.26 1.36 11.94
N ASN A 17 -5.76 1.95 13.03
CA ASN A 17 -4.48 2.66 13.04
C ASN A 17 -3.27 1.72 12.97
N ASP A 18 -3.35 0.54 13.60
CA ASP A 18 -2.26 -0.44 13.59
C ASP A 18 -2.17 -1.11 12.21
N VAL A 19 -3.32 -1.32 11.58
CA VAL A 19 -3.43 -1.75 10.17
C VAL A 19 -2.69 -0.81 9.23
N ILE A 20 -2.95 0.50 9.32
CA ILE A 20 -2.29 1.50 8.47
C ILE A 20 -0.77 1.44 8.64
N LYS A 21 -0.29 1.38 9.89
CA LYS A 21 1.15 1.29 10.18
C LYS A 21 1.79 0.03 9.60
N ILE A 22 1.14 -1.12 9.74
CA ILE A 22 1.63 -2.40 9.19
C ILE A 22 1.72 -2.30 7.67
N LEU A 23 0.67 -1.81 7.02
CA LEU A 23 0.61 -1.66 5.56
C LEU A 23 1.70 -0.72 5.03
N THR A 24 1.84 0.46 5.65
CA THR A 24 2.88 1.42 5.30
C THR A 24 4.27 0.82 5.48
N SER A 25 4.52 0.07 6.56
CA SER A 25 5.80 -0.61 6.79
C SER A 25 6.10 -1.70 5.76
N ILE A 26 5.09 -2.46 5.34
CA ILE A 26 5.24 -3.49 4.31
C ILE A 26 5.61 -2.85 2.97
N ILE A 27 4.94 -1.76 2.59
CA ILE A 27 5.22 -1.05 1.34
C ILE A 27 6.63 -0.47 1.37
N ASP A 28 7.05 0.12 2.48
CA ASP A 28 8.39 0.71 2.61
C ASP A 28 9.51 -0.32 2.40
N LYS A 29 9.31 -1.54 2.93
CA LYS A 29 10.22 -2.69 2.77
C LYS A 29 10.09 -3.42 1.43
N THR A 30 9.04 -3.13 0.66
CA THR A 30 8.83 -3.76 -0.64
C THR A 30 9.84 -3.20 -1.64
N PRO A 31 10.49 -4.05 -2.47
CA PRO A 31 11.35 -3.58 -3.54
C PRO A 31 10.65 -2.54 -4.41
N SER A 32 11.41 -1.55 -4.83
CA SER A 32 10.92 -0.33 -5.47
C SER A 32 10.02 -0.63 -6.70
N ASN A 33 10.50 -1.52 -7.57
CA ASN A 33 9.77 -2.07 -8.73
C ASN A 33 8.44 -2.80 -8.43
N ASN A 34 8.21 -3.20 -7.18
CA ASN A 34 7.02 -3.92 -6.73
C ASN A 34 6.07 -3.08 -5.87
N LYS A 35 6.48 -1.87 -5.44
CA LYS A 35 5.64 -0.97 -4.61
C LYS A 35 4.33 -0.61 -5.32
N ALA A 36 4.38 -0.39 -6.64
CA ALA A 36 3.20 -0.07 -7.46
C ALA A 36 2.16 -1.18 -7.43
N GLN A 37 2.61 -2.42 -7.62
CA GLN A 37 1.73 -3.58 -7.60
C GLN A 37 1.16 -3.81 -6.19
N MET A 38 1.96 -3.57 -5.15
CA MET A 38 1.51 -3.66 -3.76
C MET A 38 0.37 -2.69 -3.44
N ILE A 39 0.54 -1.43 -3.85
CA ILE A 39 -0.45 -0.37 -3.68
C ILE A 39 -1.74 -0.68 -4.45
N LEU A 40 -1.62 -1.19 -5.68
CA LEU A 40 -2.76 -1.64 -6.49
C LEU A 40 -3.52 -2.81 -5.85
N LEU A 41 -2.80 -3.79 -5.29
CA LEU A 41 -3.41 -4.91 -4.57
C LEU A 41 -4.21 -4.42 -3.35
N LEU A 42 -3.70 -3.42 -2.63
CA LEU A 42 -4.42 -2.79 -1.52
C LEU A 42 -5.69 -2.08 -1.98
N LYS A 43 -5.66 -1.35 -3.11
CA LYS A 43 -6.86 -0.72 -3.69
C LYS A 43 -7.98 -1.74 -3.94
N GLY A 44 -7.63 -2.91 -4.48
CA GLY A 44 -8.58 -3.97 -4.82
C GLY A 44 -9.09 -4.77 -3.62
N ARG A 45 -8.32 -4.85 -2.52
CA ARG A 45 -8.64 -5.69 -1.36
C ARG A 45 -9.19 -4.91 -0.18
N ILE A 46 -8.61 -3.75 0.14
CA ILE A 46 -8.93 -3.00 1.35
C ILE A 46 -9.01 -1.49 1.09
N LYS A 47 -10.03 -1.11 0.31
CA LYS A 47 -10.30 0.26 -0.14
C LYS A 47 -10.36 1.29 1.00
N ALA A 48 -10.80 0.88 2.19
CA ALA A 48 -10.92 1.75 3.36
C ALA A 48 -9.57 2.30 3.86
N TYR A 49 -8.48 1.54 3.72
CA TYR A 49 -7.15 1.98 4.16
C TYR A 49 -6.29 2.52 3.03
N PHE A 50 -6.67 2.22 1.78
CA PHE A 50 -5.90 2.56 0.59
C PHE A 50 -5.46 4.01 0.60
N GLN A 51 -6.39 4.96 0.73
CA GLN A 51 -6.07 6.39 0.65
C GLN A 51 -5.12 6.85 1.77
N THR A 52 -5.30 6.34 2.99
CA THR A 52 -4.47 6.73 4.13
C THR A 52 -3.05 6.18 4.01
N VAL A 53 -2.92 4.88 3.69
CA VAL A 53 -1.63 4.24 3.44
C VAL A 53 -0.91 4.90 2.28
N LEU A 54 -1.64 5.31 1.24
CA LEU A 54 -1.10 6.05 0.10
C LEU A 54 -0.43 7.33 0.53
N ASN A 55 -1.15 8.15 1.30
CA ASN A 55 -0.67 9.44 1.77
C ASN A 55 0.55 9.27 2.67
N ASP A 56 0.53 8.30 3.58
CA ASP A 56 1.66 8.00 4.46
C ASP A 56 2.91 7.61 3.65
N CYS A 57 2.77 6.73 2.67
CA CYS A 57 3.89 6.30 1.83
C CYS A 57 4.48 7.44 0.98
N ILE A 58 3.64 8.38 0.52
CA ILE A 58 4.09 9.60 -0.16
C ILE A 58 4.84 10.53 0.80
N GLN A 59 4.31 10.74 2.01
CA GLN A 59 4.95 11.57 3.04
C GLN A 59 6.31 11.03 3.49
N LEU A 60 6.42 9.70 3.61
CA LEU A 60 7.67 9.02 3.95
C LEU A 60 8.70 9.03 2.81
N GLY A 61 8.30 9.45 1.60
CA GLY A 61 9.15 9.38 0.41
C GLY A 61 9.38 7.95 -0.08
N SER A 62 8.67 6.96 0.49
CA SER A 62 8.68 5.56 0.04
C SER A 62 8.10 5.43 -1.37
N ILE A 63 7.28 6.41 -1.79
CA ILE A 63 6.64 6.55 -3.11
C ILE A 63 6.72 8.03 -3.50
N GLY A 64 7.05 8.36 -4.76
CA GLY A 64 7.13 9.76 -5.20
C GLY A 64 5.76 10.40 -5.39
N TYR A 65 4.99 9.95 -6.37
CA TYR A 65 3.59 10.35 -6.55
C TYR A 65 2.84 9.31 -7.38
N ILE A 66 1.52 9.36 -7.27
CA ILE A 66 0.61 8.47 -7.98
C ILE A 66 -0.23 9.28 -8.93
N THR A 67 -0.20 8.90 -10.21
CA THR A 67 -1.26 9.26 -11.15
C THR A 67 -2.25 8.11 -11.20
N GLU A 68 -3.49 8.40 -10.83
CA GLU A 68 -4.62 7.50 -10.99
C GLU A 68 -5.38 7.91 -12.25
N ASN A 69 -5.27 7.09 -13.29
CA ASN A 69 -6.26 7.05 -14.36
C ASN A 69 -7.18 5.85 -14.09
N ASP A 70 -8.39 5.86 -14.66
CA ASP A 70 -9.48 4.89 -14.38
C ASP A 70 -9.04 3.40 -14.38
N GLU A 71 -7.93 3.07 -15.04
CA GLU A 71 -7.41 1.69 -15.14
C GLU A 71 -5.94 1.51 -14.72
N HIS A 72 -5.19 2.57 -14.36
CA HIS A 72 -3.75 2.47 -14.09
C HIS A 72 -3.29 3.39 -12.94
N ILE A 73 -2.53 2.80 -12.01
CA ILE A 73 -1.72 3.53 -11.02
C ILE A 73 -0.27 3.49 -11.49
N SER A 74 0.30 4.65 -11.79
CA SER A 74 1.75 4.77 -12.01
C SER A 74 2.42 5.32 -10.76
N ILE A 75 3.33 4.54 -10.18
CA ILE A 75 4.24 5.04 -9.15
C ILE A 75 5.50 5.53 -9.85
N ILE A 76 5.78 6.81 -9.69
CA ILE A 76 7.05 7.39 -10.12
C ILE A 76 7.91 7.50 -8.86
N GLU A 77 8.97 6.69 -8.81
CA GLU A 77 9.98 6.73 -7.76
C GLU A 77 10.90 7.93 -8.00
N ARG A 78 11.44 8.48 -6.92
CA ARG A 78 12.33 9.65 -6.97
C ARG A 78 13.77 9.25 -7.24
#